data_AF-A0A2C9LJD9-F1
#
_entry.id   AF-A0A2C9LJD9-F1
#
_cell.length_a   1.000
_cell.length_b   1.000
_cell.length_c   1.000
_cell.angle_alpha   90.00
_cell.angle_beta   90.00
_cell.angle_gamma   90.00
#
_symmetry.space_group_name_H-M   'P 1'
#
loop_
_entity.id
_entity.type
_entity.pdbx_description
1 polymer ?
#
loop_
_entity_poly.entity_id
_entity_poly.type
_entity_poly.pdbx_seq_one_letter_code
_entity_poly.pdbx_strand_id
1 'polypeptide(L)'
;QLLHLLGLLTDAGRPVMLVGESGCGKTAIINERIRTICSGEVAEVLSLTVYANRFTNARLLFDRIDERLEWKHGRTFVPRGNKRMLCLIDDINLSQ
;
A
#
# COMPACT_ATOMS: atom_id res chain seq x y z
N GLN A 1 -8.51 -17.40 -6.70
CA GLN A 1 -7.67 -17.11 -7.89
C GLN A 1 -7.08 -15.70 -7.86
N LEU A 2 -7.88 -14.62 -7.70
CA LEU A 2 -7.36 -13.25 -7.68
C LEU A 2 -6.39 -12.96 -6.52
N LEU A 3 -6.72 -13.39 -5.29
CA LEU A 3 -5.85 -13.21 -4.11
C LEU A 3 -4.48 -13.90 -4.29
N HIS A 4 -4.44 -15.03 -4.99
CA HIS A 4 -3.21 -15.74 -5.29
C HIS A 4 -2.30 -14.94 -6.24
N LEU A 5 -2.86 -14.39 -7.33
CA LEU A 5 -2.11 -13.54 -8.26
C LEU A 5 -1.64 -12.25 -7.58
N LEU A 6 -2.52 -11.59 -6.81
CA LEU A 6 -2.17 -10.44 -6.00
C LEU A 6 -1.02 -10.78 -5.04
N GLY A 7 -1.07 -11.97 -4.44
CA GLY A 7 -0.01 -12.48 -3.58
C GLY A 7 1.33 -12.57 -4.30
N LEU A 8 1.39 -13.34 -5.40
CA LEU A 8 2.61 -13.53 -6.18
C LEU A 8 3.25 -12.22 -6.63
N LEU A 9 2.45 -11.26 -7.11
CA LEU A 9 2.96 -9.97 -7.58
C LEU A 9 3.47 -9.10 -6.42
N THR A 10 2.73 -9.04 -5.32
CA THR A 10 3.14 -8.24 -4.14
C THR A 10 4.37 -8.81 -3.46
N ASP A 11 4.50 -10.14 -3.38
CA ASP A 11 5.69 -10.80 -2.83
C ASP A 11 6.94 -10.55 -3.69
N ALA A 12 6.76 -10.45 -5.01
CA ALA A 12 7.80 -10.07 -5.97
C ALA A 12 8.10 -8.56 -5.99
N GLY A 13 7.47 -7.75 -5.12
CA GLY A 13 7.65 -6.30 -5.06
C GLY A 13 7.09 -5.56 -6.28
N ARG A 14 6.15 -6.16 -7.01
CA ARG A 14 5.51 -5.55 -8.19
C ARG A 14 4.26 -4.76 -7.75
N PRO A 15 4.14 -3.48 -8.11
CA PRO A 15 2.91 -2.72 -7.90
C PRO A 15 1.73 -3.35 -8.66
N VAL A 16 0.55 -3.38 -8.02
CA VAL A 16 -0.67 -3.96 -8.59
C VAL A 16 -1.82 -2.97 -8.42
N MET A 17 -2.68 -2.87 -9.45
CA MET A 17 -3.92 -2.09 -9.41
C MET A 17 -5.11 -3.00 -9.71
N LEU A 18 -6.12 -2.98 -8.85
CA LEU A 18 -7.39 -3.67 -9.10
C LEU A 18 -8.38 -2.67 -9.73
N VAL A 19 -8.87 -2.98 -10.92
CA VAL A 19 -9.81 -2.14 -11.68
C VAL A 19 -11.16 -2.84 -11.79
N GLY A 20 -12.25 -2.09 -11.59
CA GLY A 20 -13.61 -2.58 -11.66
C GLY A 20 -14.60 -1.59 -11.06
N GLU A 21 -15.89 -1.85 -11.19
CA GLU A 21 -16.96 -0.96 -10.69
C GLU A 21 -16.92 -0.80 -9.16
N SER A 22 -17.56 0.27 -8.68
CA SER A 22 -17.75 0.47 -7.24
C SER A 22 -18.55 -0.69 -6.64
N GLY A 23 -18.19 -1.11 -5.44
CA GLY A 23 -18.88 -2.22 -4.76
C GLY A 23 -18.44 -3.64 -5.17
N CYS A 24 -17.53 -3.83 -6.14
CA CYS A 24 -17.05 -5.18 -6.53
C CYS A 24 -16.08 -5.85 -5.52
N GLY A 25 -15.96 -5.37 -4.28
CA GLY A 25 -15.12 -6.01 -3.25
C GLY A 25 -13.60 -5.80 -3.40
N LYS A 26 -13.14 -4.88 -4.25
CA LYS A 26 -11.71 -4.60 -4.49
C LYS A 26 -10.94 -4.32 -3.19
N THR A 27 -11.42 -3.37 -2.38
CA THR A 27 -10.81 -2.99 -1.10
C THR A 27 -10.82 -4.17 -0.11
N ALA A 28 -11.85 -5.01 -0.12
CA ALA A 28 -11.91 -6.20 0.73
C ALA A 28 -10.82 -7.23 0.38
N ILE A 29 -10.58 -7.47 -0.91
CA ILE A 29 -9.53 -8.39 -1.38
C ILE A 29 -8.14 -7.90 -0.96
N ILE A 30 -7.87 -6.60 -1.07
CA ILE A 30 -6.57 -6.04 -0.68
C ILE A 30 -6.40 -6.08 0.84
N ASN A 31 -7.44 -5.76 1.60
CA ASN A 31 -7.42 -5.84 3.06
C ASN A 31 -7.17 -7.27 3.55
N GLU A 32 -7.75 -8.27 2.89
CA GLU A 32 -7.46 -9.68 3.19
C GLU A 32 -5.98 -9.98 2.97
N ARG A 33 -5.39 -9.53 1.84
CA ARG A 33 -3.96 -9.69 1.57
C ARG A 33 -3.08 -9.02 2.63
N ILE A 34 -3.42 -7.81 3.05
CA ILE A 34 -2.70 -7.09 4.11
C ILE A 34 -2.76 -7.91 5.41
N ARG A 35 -3.92 -8.44 5.79
CA ARG A 35 -4.08 -9.28 6.98
C ARG A 35 -3.21 -10.53 6.91
N THR A 36 -3.15 -11.21 5.77
CA THR A 36 -2.32 -12.41 5.58
C THR A 36 -0.82 -12.11 5.70
N ILE A 37 -0.36 -10.95 5.19
CA ILE A 37 1.07 -10.60 5.26
C ILE A 37 1.46 -10.09 6.66
N CYS A 38 0.56 -9.34 7.30
CA CYS A 38 0.84 -8.71 8.59
C CYS A 38 0.48 -9.60 9.79
N SER A 39 -0.04 -10.82 9.58
CA SER A 39 -0.35 -11.75 10.67
C SER A 39 0.94 -12.36 11.25
N GLY A 40 1.26 -12.04 12.50
CA GLY A 40 2.39 -12.60 13.25
C GLY A 40 3.00 -11.60 14.24
N GLU A 41 3.60 -12.08 15.34
CA GLU A 41 4.19 -11.22 16.39
C GLU A 41 5.38 -10.38 15.87
N VAL A 42 6.04 -10.84 14.80
CA VAL A 42 7.16 -10.16 14.13
C VAL A 42 6.79 -9.91 12.67
N ALA A 43 5.85 -9.00 12.42
CA ALA A 43 5.51 -8.62 11.05
C ALA A 43 6.71 -7.91 10.38
N GLU A 44 7.29 -8.55 9.37
CA GLU A 44 8.38 -8.01 8.53
C GLU A 44 7.89 -6.93 7.55
N VAL A 45 6.58 -6.73 7.45
CA VAL A 45 5.95 -5.81 6.50
C VAL A 45 5.09 -4.80 7.24
N LEU A 46 5.34 -3.52 7.01
CA LEU A 46 4.49 -2.41 7.41
C LEU A 46 3.37 -2.23 6.39
N SER A 47 2.13 -2.22 6.85
CA SER A 47 0.99 -1.82 6.03
C SER A 47 0.71 -0.32 6.18
N LEU A 48 0.48 0.35 5.06
CA LEU A 48 -0.03 1.73 5.02
C LEU A 48 -1.24 1.77 4.09
N THR A 49 -2.35 2.32 4.55
CA THR A 49 -3.51 2.63 3.70
C THR A 49 -3.64 4.13 3.57
N VAL A 50 -3.59 4.62 2.34
CA VAL A 50 -3.82 6.02 1.97
C VAL A 50 -5.16 6.10 1.25
N TYR A 51 -6.11 6.81 1.85
CA TYR A 51 -7.39 7.12 1.20
C TYR A 51 -7.22 8.42 0.42
N ALA A 52 -7.14 8.30 -0.90
CA ALA A 52 -7.04 9.46 -1.78
C ALA A 52 -8.43 10.07 -2.03
N ASN A 53 -8.45 11.36 -2.36
CA ASN A 53 -9.65 12.08 -2.77
C ASN A 53 -9.27 13.21 -3.74
N ARG A 54 -10.27 13.99 -4.21
CA ARG A 54 -10.08 15.11 -5.14
C ARG A 54 -9.11 16.20 -4.66
N PHE A 55 -8.79 16.28 -3.37
CA PHE A 55 -7.83 17.25 -2.81
C PHE A 55 -6.45 16.63 -2.57
N THR A 56 -6.26 15.34 -2.86
CA THR A 56 -4.97 14.66 -2.72
C THR A 56 -4.05 15.05 -3.85
N ASN A 57 -2.99 15.80 -3.54
CA ASN A 57 -1.90 16.09 -4.45
C ASN A 57 -0.65 15.26 -4.11
N ALA A 58 0.39 15.36 -4.94
CA ALA A 58 1.64 14.62 -4.75
C ALA A 58 2.29 14.88 -3.38
N ARG A 59 2.18 16.11 -2.86
CA ARG A 59 2.75 16.47 -1.55
C ARG A 59 2.02 15.78 -0.42
N LEU A 60 0.68 15.84 -0.40
CA LEU A 60 -0.13 15.20 0.63
C LEU A 60 0.02 13.68 0.60
N LEU A 61 0.08 13.08 -0.59
CA LEU A 61 0.35 11.65 -0.75
C LEU A 61 1.72 11.28 -0.18
N PHE A 62 2.75 12.06 -0.50
CA PHE A 62 4.10 11.82 0.04
C PHE A 62 4.15 11.99 1.55
N ASP A 63 3.55 13.05 2.11
CA ASP A 63 3.54 13.30 3.56
C ASP A 63 2.92 12.10 4.33
N ARG A 64 1.88 11.47 3.79
CA ARG A 64 1.29 10.23 4.37
C ARG A 64 2.23 9.03 4.30
N ILE A 65 2.98 8.90 3.22
CA ILE A 65 3.96 7.82 3.07
C ILE A 65 5.14 8.05 4.03
N ASP A 66 5.61 9.29 4.15
CA ASP A 66 6.74 9.70 4.97
C ASP A 66 6.54 9.41 6.46
N GLU A 67 5.28 9.42 6.95
CA GLU A 67 4.92 8.98 8.32
C GLU A 67 5.44 7.56 8.65
N ARG A 68 5.61 6.69 7.65
CA ARG A 68 6.08 5.30 7.80
C ARG A 68 7.53 5.09 7.38
N LEU A 69 8.21 6.14 6.94
CA LEU A 69 9.59 6.09 6.51
C LEU A 69 10.54 6.63 7.58
N GLU A 70 11.81 6.25 7.47
CA GLU A 70 12.95 6.83 8.15
C GLU A 70 14.03 7.18 7.12
N TRP A 71 14.76 8.25 7.39
CA TRP A 71 15.90 8.65 6.57
C TRP A 71 17.03 7.63 6.70
N LYS A 72 17.61 7.21 5.57
CA LYS A 72 18.76 6.30 5.53
C LYS A 72 20.06 7.01 5.14
N HIS A 73 20.07 7.69 3.99
CA HIS A 73 21.18 8.53 3.53
C HIS A 73 20.75 9.42 2.35
N GLY A 74 21.33 10.62 2.23
CA GLY A 74 21.04 11.53 1.11
C GLY A 74 19.53 11.81 0.98
N ARG A 75 18.96 11.50 -0.19
CA ARG A 75 17.51 11.57 -0.49
C ARG A 75 16.80 10.20 -0.39
N THR A 76 17.43 9.23 0.28
CA THR A 76 16.91 7.86 0.39
C THR A 76 16.20 7.68 1.72
N PHE A 77 14.93 7.29 1.63
CA PHE A 77 14.07 6.96 2.74
C PHE A 77 13.70 5.47 2.66
N VAL A 78 13.66 4.80 3.81
CA VAL A 78 13.31 3.38 3.91
C VAL A 78 12.20 3.19 4.92
N PRO A 79 11.41 2.11 4.84
CA PRO A 79 10.40 1.84 5.85
C PRO A 79 11.05 1.65 7.23
N ARG A 80 10.39 2.20 8.26
CA ARG A 80 10.90 2.20 9.64
C ARG A 80 11.24 0.80 10.14
N GLY A 81 12.38 0.67 10.79
CA GLY A 81 12.82 -0.59 11.39
C GLY A 81 13.27 -1.64 10.38
N ASN A 82 13.79 -1.19 9.22
CA ASN A 82 14.29 -2.06 8.15
C ASN A 82 13.27 -3.11 7.66
N LYS A 83 11.99 -2.77 7.72
CA LYS A 83 10.87 -3.61 7.26
C LYS A 83 10.60 -3.40 5.77
N ARG A 84 9.84 -4.30 5.16
CA ARG A 84 9.19 -4.04 3.87
C ARG A 84 7.95 -3.17 4.09
N MET A 85 7.47 -2.49 3.06
CA MET A 85 6.23 -1.70 3.13
C MET A 85 5.25 -2.13 2.04
N LEU A 86 4.02 -2.40 2.42
CA LEU A 86 2.88 -2.56 1.53
C LEU A 86 1.98 -1.34 1.65
N CYS A 87 1.93 -0.53 0.60
CA CYS A 87 1.10 0.67 0.53
C CYS A 87 -0.14 0.39 -0.32
N LEU A 88 -1.32 0.52 0.28
CA LEU A 88 -2.59 0.57 -0.41
C LEU A 88 -2.95 2.03 -0.63
N ILE A 89 -3.19 2.40 -1.89
CA ILE A 89 -3.82 3.68 -2.25
C ILE A 89 -5.25 3.36 -2.67
N ASP A 90 -6.22 3.69 -1.82
CA ASP A 90 -7.63 3.49 -2.10
C ASP A 90 -8.22 4.72 -2.79
N ASP A 91 -9.08 4.45 -3.78
CA ASP A 91 -9.77 5.45 -4.60
C ASP A 91 -8.86 6.46 -5.34
N ILE A 92 -8.17 5.99 -6.39
CA ILE A 92 -7.41 6.86 -7.32
C ILE A 92 -8.34 7.48 -8.38
N ASN A 93 -9.62 7.74 -8.06
CA ASN A 93 -10.41 8.67 -8.85
C ASN A 93 -9.94 10.11 -8.54
N LEU A 94 -8.72 10.41 -8.98
CA LEU A 94 -8.20 11.75 -9.14
C LEU A 94 -8.93 12.34 -10.36
N SER A 95 -10.20 12.67 -10.20
CA SER A 95 -10.92 13.45 -11.22
C SER A 95 -10.13 14.74 -11.46
N GLN A 96 -9.76 14.98 -12.72
CA GLN A 96 -9.07 16.20 -13.16
C GLN A 96 -9.80 17.48 -12.73
#